data_AF-A0A6M3XM97-F1
#
_entry.id   AF-A0A6M3XM97-F1
#
_cell.length_a   1.000
_cell.length_b   1.000
_cell.length_c   1.000
_cell.angle_alpha   90.00
_cell.angle_beta   90.00
_cell.angle_gamma   90.00
#
_symmetry.space_group_name_H-M   'P 1'
#
loop_
_entity.id
_entity.type
_entity.pdbx_description
1 polymer ?
#
loop_
_entity_poly.entity_id
_entity_poly.type
_entity_poly.pdbx_seq_one_letter_code
_entity_poly.pdbx_strand_id
1 'polypeptide(L)'
;QSGTDIRLVGEAAKLFSFSVETKATEKWDIHGAIKQAKANLKKGTDWLLFMKRSRESPVVIMDVDAFFSIQKDLLSLRNEENYLRKEISDLLNKME
;
A
#
# COMPACT_ATOMS: atom_id res chain seq x y z
N GLN A 1 11.27 8.54 -19.55
CA GLN A 1 10.14 9.30 -18.98
C GLN A 1 10.54 9.69 -17.57
N SER A 2 10.38 10.96 -17.17
CA SER A 2 10.77 11.44 -15.84
C SER A 2 9.54 11.57 -14.95
N GLY A 3 9.51 10.89 -13.80
CA GLY A 3 8.44 10.94 -12.81
C GLY A 3 7.57 9.69 -12.73
N THR A 4 6.73 9.63 -11.70
CA THR A 4 5.79 8.51 -11.42
C THR A 4 4.61 8.49 -12.39
N ASP A 5 4.11 7.30 -12.72
CA ASP A 5 2.96 7.13 -13.62
C ASP A 5 1.65 7.65 -13.00
N ILE A 6 1.49 7.48 -11.69
CA ILE A 6 0.36 8.05 -10.94
C ILE A 6 0.86 9.26 -10.14
N ARG A 7 0.16 10.38 -10.28
CA ARG A 7 0.42 11.60 -9.52
C ARG A 7 -0.67 11.77 -8.47
N LEU A 8 -0.30 11.58 -7.21
CA LEU A 8 -1.13 11.90 -6.04
C LEU A 8 -0.79 13.31 -5.56
N VAL A 9 -1.81 14.07 -5.16
CA VAL A 9 -1.69 15.45 -4.70
C VAL A 9 -2.54 15.68 -3.44
N GLY A 10 -2.12 16.63 -2.60
CA GLY A 10 -2.85 16.99 -1.39
C GLY A 10 -3.05 15.82 -0.43
N GLU A 11 -4.29 15.65 0.05
CA GLU A 11 -4.67 14.57 0.97
C GLU A 11 -4.46 13.18 0.40
N ALA A 12 -4.63 13.00 -0.92
CA ALA A 12 -4.42 11.69 -1.55
C ALA A 12 -2.96 11.21 -1.40
N ALA A 13 -2.00 12.13 -1.43
CA ALA A 13 -0.59 11.80 -1.23
C ALA A 13 -0.27 11.46 0.24
N LYS A 14 -1.06 11.98 1.19
CA LYS A 14 -0.90 11.66 2.63
C LYS A 14 -1.49 10.29 2.95
N LEU A 15 -2.71 10.04 2.48
CA LEU A 15 -3.43 8.79 2.74
C LEU A 15 -2.84 7.59 1.98
N PHE A 16 -2.24 7.84 0.81
CA PHE A 16 -1.58 6.82 0.01
C PHE A 16 -0.14 7.26 -0.29
N SER A 17 0.74 7.01 0.67
CA SER A 17 2.13 7.48 0.66
C SER A 17 3.05 6.61 -0.21
N PHE A 18 2.66 6.37 -1.47
CA PHE A 18 3.45 5.61 -2.44
C PHE A 18 3.78 6.43 -3.70
N SER A 19 5.01 6.25 -4.17
CA SER A 19 5.45 6.60 -5.53
C SER A 19 5.15 5.44 -6.47
N VAL A 20 4.14 5.61 -7.31
CA VAL A 20 3.60 4.52 -8.13
C VAL A 20 4.20 4.48 -9.54
N GLU A 21 4.68 3.30 -9.93
CA GLU A 21 5.03 2.92 -11.29
C GLU A 21 4.06 1.83 -11.78
N THR A 22 3.79 1.79 -13.07
CA THR A 22 2.87 0.83 -13.70
C THR A 22 3.52 0.22 -14.94
N LYS A 23 3.34 -1.09 -15.15
CA LYS A 23 3.73 -1.77 -16.38
C LYS A 23 2.62 -2.72 -16.83
N ALA A 24 2.12 -2.48 -18.04
CA ALA A 24 1.16 -3.35 -18.70
C ALA A 24 1.81 -3.98 -19.94
N THR A 25 2.55 -5.08 -19.74
CA THR A 25 3.32 -5.74 -20.79
C THR A 25 3.21 -7.27 -20.71
N GLU A 26 3.35 -7.94 -21.85
CA GLU A 26 3.27 -9.41 -21.91
C GLU A 26 4.51 -10.10 -21.34
N LYS A 27 5.69 -9.47 -21.51
CA LYS A 27 6.96 -9.90 -20.91
C LYS A 27 7.31 -8.92 -19.80
N TRP A 28 7.64 -9.45 -18.63
CA TRP A 28 7.97 -8.65 -17.45
C TRP A 28 9.48 -8.58 -17.26
N ASP A 29 10.05 -7.39 -17.43
CA ASP A 29 11.37 -7.05 -16.90
C ASP A 29 11.20 -6.48 -15.48
N ILE A 30 11.09 -7.39 -14.51
CA ILE A 30 10.85 -7.05 -13.11
C ILE A 30 12.00 -6.20 -12.56
N HIS A 31 13.25 -6.54 -12.86
CA HIS A 31 14.42 -5.82 -12.35
C HIS A 31 14.49 -4.40 -12.91
N GLY A 32 14.27 -4.22 -14.22
CA GLY A 32 14.20 -2.91 -14.84
C GLY A 32 13.07 -2.05 -14.27
N ALA A 33 11.88 -2.64 -14.09
CA ALA A 33 10.74 -1.95 -13.52
C ALA A 33 10.98 -1.51 -12.06
N ILE A 34 11.58 -2.36 -11.22
CA ILE A 34 11.98 -1.99 -9.85
C ILE A 34 12.99 -0.85 -9.85
N LYS A 35 14.01 -0.91 -10.73
CA LYS A 35 15.01 0.16 -10.83
C LYS A 35 14.36 1.50 -11.20
N GLN A 36 13.40 1.49 -12.11
CA GLN A 36 12.66 2.69 -12.49
C GLN A 36 11.78 3.20 -11.34
N ALA A 37 11.03 2.32 -10.65
CA ALA A 37 10.19 2.69 -9.52
C ALA A 37 11.02 3.36 -8.40
N LYS A 38 12.20 2.80 -8.09
CA LYS A 38 13.14 3.38 -7.11
C LYS A 38 13.70 4.73 -7.56
N ALA A 39 14.01 4.89 -8.85
CA ALA A 39 14.52 6.15 -9.39
C ALA A 39 13.47 7.28 -9.37
N ASN A 40 12.19 6.92 -9.40
CA ASN A 40 11.05 7.85 -9.37
C ASN A 40 10.52 8.15 -7.95
N LEU A 41 11.22 7.69 -6.91
CA LEU A 41 10.81 7.84 -5.52
C LEU A 41 10.70 9.31 -5.10
N LYS A 42 9.57 9.69 -4.52
CA LYS A 42 9.35 10.99 -3.91
C LYS A 42 9.68 10.93 -2.42
N LYS A 43 10.14 12.07 -1.87
CA LYS A 43 10.44 12.20 -0.45
C LYS A 43 9.20 11.85 0.40
N GLY A 44 9.41 11.01 1.41
CA GLY A 44 8.35 10.60 2.34
C GLY A 44 7.35 9.58 1.78
N THR A 45 7.72 8.87 0.71
CA THR A 45 6.90 7.79 0.15
C THR A 45 7.74 6.54 -0.04
N ASP A 46 7.09 5.37 -0.07
CA ASP A 46 7.66 4.12 -0.53
C ASP A 46 7.42 3.93 -2.04
N TRP A 47 8.20 3.09 -2.71
CA TRP A 47 7.94 2.74 -4.11
C TRP A 47 6.91 1.62 -4.21
N LEU A 48 6.04 1.69 -5.23
CA LEU A 48 5.01 0.69 -5.49
C LEU A 48 4.89 0.45 -6.99
N LEU A 49 4.90 -0.81 -7.41
CA LEU A 49 4.79 -1.18 -8.82
C LEU A 49 3.54 -2.01 -9.07
N PHE A 50 2.68 -1.55 -9.98
CA PHE A 50 1.58 -2.35 -10.52
C PHE A 50 2.01 -3.02 -11.82
N MET A 51 2.02 -4.35 -11.85
CA MET A 51 2.29 -5.15 -13.04
C MET A 51 1.00 -5.77 -13.55
N LYS A 52 0.76 -5.71 -14.85
CA LYS A 52 -0.38 -6.35 -15.51
C LYS A 52 0.04 -7.04 -16.80
N ARG A 53 -0.46 -8.26 -17.01
CA ARG A 53 -0.48 -8.95 -18.32
C ARG A 53 -1.90 -8.97 -18.88
N SER A 54 -2.06 -9.09 -20.20
CA SER A 54 -3.37 -9.27 -20.81
C SER A 54 -4.12 -10.47 -20.21
N ARG A 55 -5.42 -10.29 -19.97
CA ARG A 55 -6.34 -11.29 -19.37
C ARG A 55 -6.00 -11.76 -17.95
N GLU A 56 -4.94 -11.22 -17.33
CA GLU A 56 -4.59 -11.50 -15.94
C GLU A 56 -4.98 -10.34 -15.02
N SER A 57 -5.24 -10.64 -13.75
CA SER A 57 -5.40 -9.62 -12.72
C SER A 57 -4.07 -8.90 -12.45
N PRO A 58 -4.07 -7.59 -12.17
CA PRO A 58 -2.84 -6.88 -11.79
C PRO A 58 -2.25 -7.44 -10.49
N VAL A 59 -0.92 -7.41 -10.39
CA VAL A 59 -0.19 -7.72 -9.16
C VAL A 59 0.60 -6.51 -8.70
N VAL A 60 0.87 -6.45 -7.40
CA VAL A 60 1.67 -5.40 -6.78
C VAL A 60 3.04 -5.97 -6.42
N ILE A 61 4.09 -5.20 -6.70
CA ILE A 61 5.46 -5.45 -6.26
C ILE A 61 5.90 -4.25 -5.42
N MET A 62 6.43 -4.53 -4.23
CA MET A 62 6.90 -3.51 -3.29
C MET A 62 8.05 -4.02 -2.42
N ASP A 63 8.61 -3.12 -1.62
CA ASP A 63 9.60 -3.49 -0.62
C ASP A 63 8.97 -4.34 0.50
N VAL A 64 9.72 -5.32 0.99
CA VAL A 64 9.24 -6.22 2.04
C VAL A 64 9.06 -5.47 3.37
N ASP A 65 9.88 -4.47 3.63
CA ASP A 65 9.77 -3.65 4.84
C ASP A 65 8.49 -2.81 4.80
N ALA A 66 8.15 -2.25 3.63
CA ALA A 66 6.90 -1.53 3.43
C ALA A 66 5.68 -2.46 3.61
N PHE A 67 5.76 -3.69 3.09
CA PHE A 67 4.72 -4.71 3.31
C PHE A 67 4.52 -5.02 4.79
N PHE A 68 5.60 -5.28 5.54
CA PHE A 68 5.50 -5.59 6.96
C PHE A 68 5.04 -4.40 7.80
N SER A 69 5.39 -3.16 7.43
CA SER A 69 4.84 -1.97 8.06
C SER A 69 3.32 -1.93 7.95
N ILE A 70 2.78 -2.11 6.73
CA ILE A 70 1.32 -2.14 6.49
C ILE A 70 0.67 -3.27 7.29
N GLN A 71 1.28 -4.46 7.29
CA GLN A 71 0.75 -5.61 8.02
C GLN A 71 0.69 -5.36 9.53
N LYS A 72 1.70 -4.69 10.09
CA LYS A 72 1.73 -4.31 11.50
C LYS A 72 0.63 -3.30 11.84
N ASP A 73 0.46 -2.27 11.01
CA ASP A 73 -0.57 -1.25 11.20
C ASP A 73 -1.97 -1.86 11.17
N LEU A 74 -2.24 -2.76 10.21
CA LEU A 74 -3.50 -3.51 10.11
C LEU A 74 -3.77 -4.35 11.37
N LEU A 75 -2.74 -4.99 11.92
CA LEU A 75 -2.88 -5.77 13.15
C LEU A 75 -3.17 -4.87 14.37
N SER A 76 -2.54 -3.69 14.45
CA SER A 76 -2.82 -2.71 15.52
C SER A 76 -4.27 -2.25 15.47
N LEU A 77 -4.74 -1.81 14.30
CA LEU A 77 -6.11 -1.34 14.10
C LEU A 77 -7.13 -2.42 14.46
N ARG A 78 -6.88 -3.67 14.05
CA ARG A 78 -7.76 -4.79 14.40
C ARG A 78 -7.79 -5.06 15.91
N ASN A 79 -6.65 -4.94 16.59
CA ASN A 79 -6.58 -5.14 18.03
C ASN A 79 -7.31 -4.03 18.80
N GLU A 80 -7.15 -2.78 18.37
CA GLU A 80 -7.86 -1.63 18.92
C GLU A 80 -9.38 -1.77 18.73
N GLU A 81 -9.83 -2.17 17.54
CA GLU A 81 -11.24 -2.44 17.26
C GLU A 81 -11.80 -3.53 18.19
N ASN A 82 -11.07 -4.64 18.35
CA ASN A 82 -11.47 -5.73 19.23
C ASN A 82 -11.55 -5.28 20.70
N TYR A 83 -10.61 -4.45 21.15
CA TYR A 83 -10.62 -3.89 22.50
C TYR A 83 -11.88 -3.04 22.73
N LEU A 84 -12.17 -2.10 21.82
CA LEU A 84 -13.34 -1.24 21.91
C LEU A 84 -14.65 -2.04 21.87
N ARG A 85 -14.75 -3.06 21.02
CA ARG A 85 -15.93 -3.94 20.95
C ARG A 85 -16.17 -4.66 22.28
N LYS A 86 -15.10 -5.14 22.92
CA LYS A 86 -15.18 -5.79 24.22
C LYS A 86 -15.63 -4.81 25.30
N GLU A 87 -15.02 -3.63 25.36
CA GLU A 87 -15.36 -2.59 26.34
C GLU A 87 -16.83 -2.17 26.26
N ILE A 88 -17.34 -1.95 25.04
CA ILE A 88 -18.75 -1.64 24.81
C ILE A 88 -19.66 -2.78 25.28
N SER A 89 -19.32 -4.04 24.96
CA SER A 89 -20.10 -5.20 25.41
C SER A 89 -20.13 -5.30 26.94
N ASP A 90 -19.01 -5.07 27.60
CA ASP A 90 -18.90 -5.14 29.06
C ASP A 90 -19.70 -4.01 29.75
N LEU A 91 -19.80 -2.83 29.11
CA LEU A 91 -20.63 -1.72 29.58
C LEU A 91 -22.13 -2.03 29.43
N LEU A 92 -22.55 -2.56 28.28
CA LEU A 92 -23.95 -2.92 28.03
C LEU A 92 -24.42 -3.99 29.03
N ASN A 93 -23.61 -5.01 29.29
CA ASN A 93 -23.92 -6.08 30.25
C ASN A 93 -24.03 -5.58 31.71
N LYS A 94 -23.44 -4.43 32.06
CA LYS A 94 -23.55 -3.83 33.40
C LYS A 94 -24.80 -2.95 33.57
N MET A 95 -25.48 -2.63 32.47
CA MET A 95 -26.70 -1.80 32.46
C MET A 95 -27.98 -2.64 32.52
N GLU A 96 -27.86 -3.96 32.28
CA GLU A 96 -28.91 -4.98 32.47
C GLU A 96 -28.91 -5.51 33.91
#